data_AF-A0A962ZR78-F1
#
_entry.id   AF-A0A962ZR78-F1
#
_cell.length_a   1.000
_cell.length_b   1.000
_cell.length_c   1.000
_cell.angle_alpha   90.00
_cell.angle_beta   90.00
_cell.angle_gamma   90.00
#
_symmetry.space_group_name_H-M   'P 1'
#
loop_
_entity.id
_entity.type
_entity.pdbx_description
1 polymer ?
#
loop_
_entity_poly.entity_id
_entity_poly.type
_entity_poly.pdbx_seq_one_letter_code
_entity_poly.pdbx_strand_id
1 'polypeptide(L)' 'ADMANWAWVRTHNWSGISVEGLGNLSRWLGAVAARPGAQAGVKVPLDIAELMDAKREEDAEAFSRNARSMVTGAAERPGE' A
#
# COMPACT_ATOMS: atom_id res chain seq x y z
N ALA A 1 9.27 0.78 -17.67
CA ALA A 1 8.77 2.14 -17.38
C ALA A 1 7.46 2.10 -16.58
N ASP A 2 6.42 1.40 -17.05
CA ASP A 2 5.10 1.41 -16.41
C ASP A 2 5.11 0.96 -14.95
N MET A 3 5.85 -0.10 -14.61
CA MET A 3 5.89 -0.67 -13.26
C MET A 3 6.40 0.34 -12.22
N ALA A 4 7.38 1.16 -12.57
CA ALA A 4 7.92 2.18 -11.67
C ALA A 4 6.95 3.37 -11.51
N ASN A 5 6.32 3.81 -12.60
CA ASN A 5 5.42 4.96 -12.59
C ASN A 5 4.06 4.63 -11.98
N TRP A 6 3.50 3.47 -12.32
CA TRP A 6 2.17 3.05 -11.87
C TRP A 6 2.08 2.93 -10.35
N ALA A 7 3.17 2.53 -9.69
CA ALA A 7 3.24 2.46 -8.24
C ALA A 7 2.89 3.79 -7.55
N TRP A 8 3.26 4.92 -8.17
CA TRP A 8 2.94 6.27 -7.69
C TRP A 8 1.58 6.77 -8.19
N VAL A 9 1.31 6.62 -9.49
CA VAL A 9 0.09 7.20 -10.07
C VAL A 9 -1.17 6.52 -9.51
N ARG A 10 -1.14 5.22 -9.19
CA ARG A 10 -2.32 4.51 -8.63
C ARG A 10 -2.81 5.09 -7.29
N THR A 11 -1.96 5.83 -6.57
CA THR A 11 -2.28 6.46 -5.29
C THR A 11 -2.53 7.97 -5.42
N HIS A 12 -2.78 8.49 -6.63
CA HIS A 12 -2.98 9.92 -6.89
C HIS A 12 -4.02 10.59 -5.98
N ASN A 13 -5.08 9.86 -5.61
CA ASN A 13 -6.14 10.36 -4.72
C ASN A 13 -5.61 10.64 -3.31
N TRP A 14 -4.68 9.82 -2.80
CA TRP A 14 -4.06 10.05 -1.48
C TRP A 14 -3.20 11.31 -1.47
N SER A 15 -2.66 11.70 -2.62
CA SER A 15 -1.95 12.96 -2.82
C SER A 15 -2.86 14.15 -3.15
N GLY A 16 -4.19 13.96 -3.22
CA GLY A 16 -5.14 15.02 -3.57
C GLY A 16 -5.08 15.48 -5.04
N ILE A 17 -4.51 14.66 -5.94
CA ILE A 17 -4.36 15.00 -7.36
C ILE A 17 -5.52 14.39 -8.17
N SER A 18 -6.27 15.24 -8.88
CA SER A 18 -7.31 14.80 -9.81
C SER A 18 -6.72 14.29 -11.12
N VAL A 19 -7.33 13.25 -11.67
CA VAL A 19 -7.04 12.70 -13.01
C VAL A 19 -8.22 12.86 -13.98
N GLU A 20 -9.20 13.69 -13.61
CA GLU A 20 -10.37 13.99 -14.45
C GLU A 20 -9.94 14.61 -15.79
N GLY A 21 -10.63 14.22 -16.87
CA GLY A 21 -10.30 14.65 -18.23
C GLY A 21 -9.07 13.97 -18.85
N LEU A 22 -8.26 13.24 -18.06
CA LEU A 22 -7.05 12.55 -18.56
C LEU A 22 -7.38 11.15 -19.09
N GLY A 23 -8.19 11.05 -20.14
CA GLY A 23 -8.72 9.77 -20.65
C GLY A 23 -7.65 8.70 -20.98
N ASN A 24 -6.52 9.11 -21.56
CA ASN A 24 -5.40 8.20 -21.83
C ASN A 24 -4.73 7.68 -20.55
N LEU A 25 -4.64 8.52 -19.52
CA LEU A 25 -4.11 8.14 -18.22
C LEU A 25 -5.03 7.15 -17.51
N SER A 26 -6.33 7.41 -17.51
CA SER A 26 -7.34 6.51 -16.93
C SER A 26 -7.32 5.14 -17.60
N ARG A 27 -7.24 5.09 -18.94
CA ARG A 27 -7.09 3.83 -19.69
C ARG A 27 -5.83 3.07 -19.28
N TRP A 28 -4.69 3.77 -19.21
CA TRP A 28 -3.42 3.18 -18.82
C TRP A 28 -3.43 2.66 -17.37
N LEU A 29 -3.99 3.43 -16.43
CA LEU A 29 -4.15 3.04 -15.03
C LEU A 29 -4.90 1.72 -14.91
N GLY A 30 -6.04 1.59 -15.59
CA GLY A 30 -6.82 0.36 -15.61
C GLY A 30 -6.09 -0.82 -16.26
N ALA A 31 -5.41 -0.57 -17.39
CA ALA A 31 -4.67 -1.62 -18.10
C ALA A 31 -3.50 -2.19 -17.29
N VAL A 32 -2.79 -1.36 -16.50
CA VAL A 32 -1.73 -1.84 -15.61
C VAL A 32 -2.31 -2.50 -14.36
N ALA A 33 -3.39 -1.94 -13.78
CA ALA A 33 -4.05 -2.50 -12.60
C ALA A 33 -4.64 -3.90 -12.84
N ALA A 34 -5.08 -4.21 -14.06
CA ALA A 34 -5.61 -5.52 -14.43
C ALA A 34 -4.56 -6.63 -14.54
N ARG A 35 -3.25 -6.30 -14.50
CA ARG A 35 -2.19 -7.30 -14.61
C ARG A 35 -2.11 -8.14 -13.32
N PRO A 36 -2.07 -9.48 -13.39
CA PRO A 36 -1.94 -10.32 -12.19
C PRO A 36 -0.74 -9.97 -11.31
N GLY A 37 0.40 -9.64 -11.92
CA GLY A 37 1.59 -9.22 -11.17
C GLY A 37 1.44 -7.87 -10.45
N ALA A 38 0.65 -6.95 -10.99
CA ALA A 38 0.37 -5.68 -10.33
C ALA A 38 -0.56 -5.90 -9.11
N GLN A 39 -1.61 -6.73 -9.27
CA GLN A 39 -2.51 -7.11 -8.18
C GLN A 39 -1.80 -7.87 -7.07
N ALA A 40 -0.89 -8.77 -7.40
CA ALA A 40 -0.07 -9.48 -6.42
C ALA A 40 0.92 -8.53 -5.74
N GLY A 41 1.58 -7.66 -6.50
CA GLY A 41 2.61 -6.76 -5.99
C GLY A 41 2.11 -5.74 -4.96
N VAL A 42 0.87 -5.28 -5.06
CA VAL A 42 0.31 -4.33 -4.07
C VAL A 42 0.00 -4.94 -2.71
N LYS A 43 0.02 -6.28 -2.59
CA LYS A 43 -0.23 -7.03 -1.35
C LYS A 43 1.06 -7.43 -0.61
N VAL A 44 2.21 -6.96 -1.08
CA VAL A 44 3.53 -7.30 -0.53
C VAL A 44 4.16 -6.05 0.10
N PRO A 45 4.72 -6.13 1.32
CA PRO A 45 4.84 -7.34 2.16
C PRO A 45 3.55 -7.78 2.85
N LEU A 46 2.55 -6.89 2.96
CA LEU A 46 1.28 -7.13 3.64
C LEU A 46 0.15 -6.47 2.85
N ASP A 47 -1.06 -7.06 2.90
CA ASP A 47 -2.26 -6.47 2.31
C ASP A 47 -2.84 -5.41 3.27
N ILE A 48 -2.53 -4.14 3.00
CA ILE A 48 -2.97 -3.01 3.83
C ILE A 48 -4.49 -2.85 3.80
N ALA A 49 -5.15 -3.16 2.68
CA ALA A 49 -6.61 -3.02 2.59
C ALA A 49 -7.30 -4.04 3.52
N GLU A 50 -6.82 -5.28 3.51
CA GLU A 50 -7.31 -6.32 4.41
C GLU A 50 -7.05 -5.98 5.88
N LEU A 51 -5.87 -5.43 6.21
CA LEU A 51 -5.54 -4.98 7.56
C LEU A 51 -6.45 -3.85 8.06
N MET A 52 -6.87 -2.94 7.18
CA MET A 52 -7.75 -1.82 7.54
C MET A 52 -9.21 -2.26 7.73
N ASP A 53 -9.66 -3.31 7.01
CA ASP A 53 -11.01 -3.85 7.14
C ASP A 53 -11.15 -4.85 8.31
N ALA A 54 -10.06 -5.49 8.73
CA ALA A 54 -10.06 -6.44 9.83
C ALA A 54 -10.32 -5.73 11.18
N LYS A 55 -11.52 -5.92 11.73
CA LYS A 55 -11.90 -5.55 13.12
C LYS A 55 -11.23 -6.45 14.18
N ARG A 56 -9.93 -6.71 14.08
CA ARG A 56 -9.20 -7.50 15.09
C ARG A 56 -8.27 -6.56 15.85
N GLU A 57 -8.70 -6.19 17.07
CA GLU A 57 -7.93 -5.29 17.97
C GLU A 57 -6.52 -5.81 18.22
N GLU A 58 -6.34 -7.13 18.32
CA GLU A 58 -5.03 -7.77 18.50
C GLU A 58 -4.09 -7.58 17.29
N ASP A 59 -4.65 -7.64 16.07
CA ASP A 59 -3.90 -7.42 14.82
C ASP A 59 -3.51 -5.94 14.66
N ALA A 60 -4.35 -5.01 15.11
CA ALA A 60 -4.08 -3.57 15.08
C ALA A 60 -2.94 -3.17 16.03
N GLU A 61 -2.92 -3.72 17.24
CA GLU A 61 -1.84 -3.50 18.22
C GLU A 61 -0.51 -4.11 17.76
N ALA A 62 -0.54 -5.33 17.20
CA ALA A 62 0.64 -5.95 16.60
C ALA A 62 1.17 -5.14 15.40
N PHE A 63 0.29 -4.65 14.53
CA PHE A 63 0.64 -3.79 13.40
C PHE A 63 1.26 -2.47 13.85
N SER A 64 0.63 -1.77 14.80
CA SER A 64 1.14 -0.50 15.35
C SER A 64 2.54 -0.66 15.96
N ARG A 65 2.76 -1.74 16.73
CA ARG A 65 4.05 -2.08 17.31
C ARG A 65 5.13 -2.34 16.25
N ASN A 66 4.82 -3.15 15.24
CA ASN A 66 5.74 -3.47 14.14
C ASN A 66 6.04 -2.25 13.26
N ALA A 67 5.04 -1.42 12.97
CA ALA A 67 5.23 -0.16 12.24
C ALA A 67 6.13 0.80 13.03
N ARG A 68 5.96 0.88 14.36
CA ARG A 68 6.79 1.71 15.23
C ARG A 68 8.24 1.22 15.29
N SER A 69 8.47 -0.09 15.40
CA SER A 69 9.82 -0.66 15.44
C SER A 69 10.59 -0.46 14.12
N MET A 70 9.91 -0.48 12.96
CA MET A 70 10.50 -0.14 11.67
C MET A 70 10.99 1.32 11.59
N VAL A 71 10.33 2.26 12.28
CA VAL A 71 10.70 3.68 12.28
C VAL A 71 11.79 3.99 13.31
N THR A 72 11.74 3.35 14.48
CA THR A 72 12.66 3.63 15.58
C THR A 72 13.91 2.74 15.58
N GLY A 73 13.92 1.66 14.80
CA GLY A 73 14.98 0.65 14.81
C GLY A 73 15.06 -0.17 16.10
N ALA A 74 14.10 0.00 17.02
CA ALA A 74 14.05 -0.72 18.28
C ALA A 74 13.41 -2.09 18.08
N ALA A 75 14.20 -3.11 17.79
CA ALA A 75 13.82 -4.47 18.19
C ALA A 75 13.82 -4.48 19.72
N GLU A 76 12.64 -4.62 20.35
CA GLU A 76 12.56 -4.79 21.80
C GLU A 76 13.46 -5.97 22.18
N ARG A 77 14.58 -5.69 22.87
CA ARG A 77 15.38 -6.73 23.52
C ARG A 77 14.50 -7.32 24.63
N PRO A 78 14.18 -8.62 24.62
CA PRO A 78 13.44 -9.21 25.71
C PRO A 78 14.34 -9.28 26.94
N GLY A 79 13.95 -8.60 28.02
CA GLY A 79 14.49 -8.78 29.37
C GLY A 79 15.64 -7.84 29.76
N GLU A 80 15.28 -6.77 30.48
CA GLU A 80 16.02 -6.22 31.61
C GLU A 80 15.02 -5.85 32.71
#